data_AF-A0A2P5C8N8-F1
#
_entry.id   AF-A0A2P5C8N8-F1
#
_cell.length_a   1.000
_cell.length_b   1.000
_cell.length_c   1.000
_cell.angle_alpha   90.00
_cell.angle_beta   90.00
_cell.angle_gamma   90.00
#
_symmetry.space_group_name_H-M   'P 1'
#
loop_
_entity.id
_entity.type
_entity.pdbx_description
1 polymer ?
#
loop_
_entity_poly.entity_id
_entity_poly.type
_entity_poly.pdbx_seq_one_letter_code
_entity_poly.pdbx_strand_id
1 'polypeptide(L)' 'MAALRYFPETESESNRITEHEDANCITFVFQDEFGGLEICKNKEWIPVLPIQSTIVVNLGDVIQENSGV' A
#
# COMPACT_ATOMS: atom_id res chain seq x y z
N MET A 1 7.52 1.73 -14.05
CA MET A 1 6.09 1.92 -13.69
C MET A 1 5.41 0.57 -13.87
N ALA A 2 4.97 -0.05 -12.77
CA ALA A 2 4.18 -1.28 -12.80
C ALA A 2 2.82 -0.98 -12.18
N ALA A 3 1.76 -1.57 -12.72
CA ALA A 3 0.42 -1.50 -12.15
C ALA A 3 0.08 -2.89 -11.60
N LEU A 4 -0.02 -2.99 -10.28
CA LEU A 4 -0.44 -4.22 -9.61
C LEU A 4 -1.93 -4.10 -9.27
N ARG A 5 -2.70 -5.16 -9.55
CA ARG A 5 -4.14 -5.23 -9.27
C ARG A 5 -4.39 -6.44 -8.40
N TYR A 6 -4.96 -6.20 -7.23
CA TYR A 6 -5.34 -7.23 -6.28
C TYR A 6 -6.87 -7.25 -6.20
N PHE A 7 -7.44 -8.43 -6.39
CA PHE A 7 -8.88 -8.63 -6.23
C PHE A 7 -9.22 -8.84 -4.75
N PRO A 8 -10.49 -8.82 -4.35
CA PRO A 8 -10.88 -9.22 -3.00
C PRO A 8 -10.42 -10.65 -2.67
N GLU A 9 -10.03 -10.88 -1.41
CA GLU A 9 -9.69 -12.22 -0.93
C GLU A 9 -10.92 -13.15 -1.03
N THR A 10 -10.68 -14.42 -1.38
CA THR A 10 -11.73 -15.44 -1.47
C THR A 10 -11.44 -16.53 -0.43
N GLU A 11 -12.46 -17.27 0.00
CA GLU A 11 -12.29 -18.30 1.05
C GLU A 11 -11.25 -19.38 0.71
N SER A 12 -10.95 -19.58 -0.58
CA SER A 12 -10.04 -20.62 -1.06
C SER A 12 -8.60 -20.16 -1.31
N GLU A 13 -8.37 -18.86 -1.53
CA GLU A 13 -7.07 -18.36 -1.99
C GLU A 13 -6.75 -17.00 -1.36
N SER A 14 -5.59 -16.92 -0.69
CA SER A 14 -5.07 -15.67 -0.17
C SER A 14 -4.28 -14.94 -1.25
N ASN A 15 -4.65 -13.69 -1.49
CA ASN A 15 -4.01 -12.82 -2.49
C ASN A 15 -3.30 -11.62 -1.85
N ARG A 16 -2.99 -11.73 -0.54
CA ARG A 16 -2.27 -10.70 0.21
C ARG A 16 -0.83 -10.57 -0.31
N ILE A 17 -0.31 -9.35 -0.26
CA ILE A 17 1.12 -9.09 -0.46
C ILE A 17 1.80 -9.20 0.90
N THR A 18 3.01 -9.77 0.94
CA THR A 18 3.85 -9.75 2.13
C THR A 18 4.25 -8.32 2.49
N GLU A 19 4.67 -8.09 3.72
CA GLU A 19 5.27 -6.82 4.14
C GLU A 19 6.43 -6.42 3.21
N HIS A 20 6.46 -5.16 2.79
CA HIS A 20 7.49 -4.61 1.92
C HIS A 20 7.50 -3.07 1.97
N GLU A 21 8.61 -2.50 1.50
CA GLU A 21 8.74 -1.10 1.13
C GLU A 21 8.80 -0.99 -0.41
N ASP A 22 8.29 0.11 -0.96
CA ASP A 22 8.28 0.32 -2.39
C ASP A 22 9.66 0.81 -2.86
N ALA A 23 10.36 0.00 -3.66
CA ALA A 23 11.66 0.38 -4.25
C ALA A 23 11.57 1.43 -5.39
N ASN A 24 10.50 2.22 -5.43
CA ASN A 24 10.24 3.26 -6.44
C ASN A 24 10.24 4.66 -5.80
N CYS A 25 9.86 5.72 -6.52
CA CYS A 25 9.72 7.06 -5.94
C CYS A 25 8.33 7.28 -5.33
N ILE A 26 7.26 6.98 -6.08
CA ILE A 26 5.88 7.27 -5.72
C ILE A 26 5.00 6.12 -6.20
N THR A 27 4.12 5.63 -5.32
CA THR A 27 3.06 4.67 -5.64
C THR A 27 1.70 5.32 -5.42
N PHE A 28 0.78 5.12 -6.37
CA PHE A 28 -0.63 5.49 -6.26
C PHE A 28 -1.47 4.24 -6.04
N VAL A 29 -2.18 4.17 -4.92
CA VAL A 29 -3.07 3.05 -4.59
C VAL A 29 -4.52 3.51 -4.69
N PHE A 30 -5.26 2.82 -5.56
CA PHE A 30 -6.70 2.99 -5.74
C PHE A 30 -7.39 1.85 -4.98
N GLN A 31 -8.09 2.19 -3.90
CA GLN A 31 -8.80 1.21 -3.08
C GLN A 31 -10.26 1.06 -3.55
N ASP A 32 -10.81 -0.14 -3.35
CA ASP A 32 -12.25 -0.37 -3.39
C ASP A 32 -12.90 0.03 -2.05
N GLU A 33 -14.17 -0.31 -1.86
CA GLU A 33 -14.91 -0.01 -0.63
C GLU A 33 -14.60 -0.96 0.54
N PHE A 34 -13.88 -2.06 0.30
CA PHE A 34 -13.61 -3.10 1.30
C PHE A 34 -12.24 -2.90 1.99
N GLY A 35 -11.26 -2.31 1.29
CA GLY A 35 -9.97 -1.95 1.87
C GLY A 35 -8.95 -3.10 1.87
N GLY A 36 -8.28 -3.33 3.01
CA GLY A 36 -7.23 -4.35 3.15
C GLY A 36 -5.78 -3.83 3.09
N LEU A 37 -5.58 -2.53 2.85
CA LEU A 37 -4.27 -1.89 2.96
C LEU A 37 -3.96 -1.61 4.44
N GLU A 38 -2.78 -2.03 4.89
CA GLU A 38 -2.25 -1.76 6.23
C GLU A 38 -0.87 -1.11 6.10
N ILE A 39 -0.58 -0.13 6.96
CA ILE A 39 0.75 0.49 7.06
C ILE A 39 1.40 0.12 8.40
N CYS A 40 2.68 -0.19 8.40
CA CYS A 40 3.43 -0.43 9.62
C CYS A 40 4.04 0.89 10.14
N LYS A 41 3.64 1.32 11.33
CA LYS A 41 4.22 2.48 12.02
C LYS A 41 4.58 2.09 13.44
N ASN A 42 5.83 2.32 13.86
CA ASN A 42 6.31 1.95 15.19
C ASN A 42 6.07 0.47 15.56
N LYS A 43 6.19 -0.44 14.57
CA LYS A 43 5.91 -1.88 14.71
C LYS A 43 4.45 -2.24 14.94
N GLU A 44 3.53 -1.30 14.72
CA GLU A 44 2.09 -1.54 14.75
C GLU A 44 1.52 -1.42 13.34
N TRP A 45 0.68 -2.38 12.97
CA TRP A 45 -0.07 -2.35 11.71
C TRP A 45 -1.33 -1.51 11.89
N ILE A 46 -1.48 -0.49 11.06
CA ILE A 46 -2.58 0.46 11.09
C ILE A 46 -3.36 0.33 9.78
N PRO A 47 -4.67 0.06 9.81
CA PRO A 47 -5.47 -0.05 8.60
C PRO A 47 -5.64 1.32 7.93
N VAL A 48 -5.48 1.36 6.61
CA VAL A 48 -5.80 2.53 5.79
C VAL A 48 -7.22 2.35 5.27
N LEU A 49 -8.17 2.96 5.99
CA LEU A 49 -9.60 2.89 5.67
C LEU A 49 -9.88 3.55 4.31
N PRO A 50 -10.58 2.89 3.38
CA PRO A 50 -10.97 3.51 2.13
C PRO A 50 -11.81 4.76 2.33
N ILE A 51 -11.49 5.81 1.59
CA ILE A 51 -12.29 7.04 1.53
C ILE A 51 -12.76 7.22 0.10
N GLN A 52 -14.08 7.35 -0.08
CA GLN A 52 -14.68 7.49 -1.39
C GLN A 52 -14.09 8.69 -2.16
N SER A 53 -13.76 8.48 -3.43
CA SER A 53 -13.17 9.50 -4.32
C SER A 53 -11.80 10.00 -3.89
N THR A 54 -11.00 9.17 -3.21
CA THR A 54 -9.61 9.49 -2.85
C THR A 54 -8.63 8.46 -3.41
N ILE A 55 -7.35 8.81 -3.37
CA ILE A 55 -6.23 7.95 -3.75
C ILE A 55 -5.23 8.00 -2.61
N VAL A 56 -4.65 6.86 -2.25
CA VAL A 56 -3.52 6.81 -1.31
C VAL A 56 -2.23 6.99 -2.09
N VAL A 57 -1.37 7.88 -1.61
CA VAL A 57 -0.05 8.13 -2.18
C VAL A 57 1.00 7.63 -1.19
N ASN A 58 1.81 6.67 -1.62
CA ASN A 58 2.98 6.21 -0.87
C ASN A 58 4.26 6.77 -1.49
N LEU A 59 5.24 7.09 -0.64
CA LEU A 59 6.58 7.46 -1.07
C LEU A 59 7.49 6.23 -0.91
N GLY A 60 8.24 5.91 -1.94
CA GLY A 60 9.18 4.80 -1.91
C GLY A 60 10.60 5.23 -1.58
N ASP A 61 11.48 4.24 -1.46
CA ASP A 61 12.82 4.38 -0.87
C ASP A 61 13.72 5.33 -1.66
N VAL A 62 13.49 5.50 -2.97
CA VAL A 62 14.29 6.41 -3.81
C VAL A 62 14.16 7.87 -3.35
N ILE A 63 13.02 8.24 -2.77
CA ILE A 63 12.83 9.56 -2.16
C ILE A 63 13.35 9.55 -0.71
N GLN A 64 13.16 8.45 0.02
CA GLN A 64 13.58 8.33 1.42
C GLN A 64 15.12 8.41 1.58
N GLU A 65 15.89 7.73 0.72
CA GLU A 65 17.36 7.73 0.73
C GLU A 65 17.97 9.12 0.43
N ASN A 66 17.31 9.93 -0.41
CA ASN A 66 17.78 11.28 -0.74
C ASN A 66 17.37 12.35 0.29
N SER A 67 16.66 11.97 1.35
CA SER A 67 16.16 12.90 2.36
C SER A 67 17.14 13.16 3.51
N GLY A 68 18.23 12.39 3.63
CA GLY A 68 19.38 12.74 4.46
C GLY A 68 19.11 13.06 5.93
N VAL A 69 18.06 12.48 6.52
CA VAL A 69 17.86 12.35 7.96
C VAL A 69 18.12 10.93 8.38
#